data_AF-A0A2D4YYZ1-F1
#
_entry.id   AF-A0A2D4YYZ1-F1
#
_cell.length_a   1.000
_cell.length_b   1.000
_cell.length_c   1.000
_cell.angle_alpha   90.00
_cell.angle_beta   90.00
_cell.angle_gamma   90.00
#
_symmetry.space_group_name_H-M   'P 1'
#
loop_
_entity.id
_entity.type
_entity.pdbx_description
1 polymer ?
#
loop_
_entity_poly.entity_id
_entity_poly.type
_entity_poly.pdbx_seq_one_letter_code
_entity_poly.pdbx_strand_id
1 'polypeptide(L)'
;MLFTKRLIAFAFVSISTMYAPSISAQYQSTTPIFQFRTDQSSPFKRLYFFGTSGERLDRSEYYFVLKKEDQLKKGAQQFELTIPRDFYKRFKSATLNVCTMQRGGFVRKTKCLDDLGFASVFNDEKQSVVLSLDNVPQGDQDIAFYASLINPISSGLYQFNVLAGLQKSNSKKYLGSWLVSVN
;
A
#
# COMPACT_ATOMS: atom_id res chain seq x y z
N MET A 1 38.55 -28.60 -66.99
CA MET A 1 37.55 -27.52 -67.17
C MET A 1 37.46 -26.75 -65.85
N LEU A 2 37.92 -25.50 -65.84
CA LEU A 2 37.75 -24.56 -64.72
C LEU A 2 36.26 -24.21 -64.62
N PHE A 3 35.67 -24.29 -63.43
CA PHE A 3 34.38 -23.66 -63.16
C PHE A 3 34.46 -22.69 -61.98
N THR A 4 33.90 -21.53 -62.25
CA THR A 4 34.03 -20.20 -61.65
C THR A 4 33.33 -20.09 -60.29
N LYS A 5 33.94 -19.30 -59.39
CA LYS A 5 33.40 -18.83 -58.11
C LYS A 5 32.00 -18.21 -58.26
N ARG A 6 31.10 -18.48 -57.31
CA ARG A 6 30.05 -17.54 -56.88
C ARG A 6 29.98 -17.50 -55.35
N LEU A 7 30.46 -16.39 -54.79
CA LEU A 7 30.28 -16.02 -53.39
C LEU A 7 28.86 -15.48 -53.22
N ILE A 8 28.06 -16.12 -52.36
CA ILE A 8 26.76 -15.62 -51.92
C ILE A 8 26.99 -15.02 -50.53
N ALA A 9 26.96 -13.68 -50.45
CA ALA A 9 27.01 -12.96 -49.18
C ALA A 9 25.60 -12.91 -48.59
N PHE A 10 25.36 -13.64 -47.50
CA PHE A 10 24.15 -13.51 -46.68
C PHE A 10 24.34 -12.35 -45.71
N ALA A 11 23.58 -11.27 -45.89
CA ALA A 11 23.47 -10.20 -44.90
C ALA A 11 22.50 -10.62 -43.79
N PHE A 12 23.03 -10.86 -42.59
CA PHE A 12 22.22 -11.04 -41.37
C PHE A 12 21.69 -9.68 -40.90
N VAL A 13 20.37 -9.51 -40.92
CA VAL A 13 19.69 -8.37 -40.29
C VAL A 13 19.39 -8.76 -38.83
N SER A 14 20.17 -8.23 -37.88
CA SER A 14 19.87 -8.34 -36.45
C SER A 14 18.71 -7.41 -36.09
N ILE A 15 17.55 -7.97 -35.78
CA ILE A 15 16.41 -7.25 -35.19
C ILE A 15 16.61 -7.22 -33.68
N SER A 16 17.19 -6.13 -33.17
CA SER A 16 17.29 -5.89 -31.73
C SER A 16 15.95 -5.39 -31.21
N THR A 17 15.14 -6.29 -30.64
CA THR A 17 13.93 -5.92 -29.91
C THR A 17 14.31 -5.23 -28.60
N MET A 18 14.24 -3.89 -28.58
CA MET A 18 14.38 -3.13 -27.35
C MET A 18 13.15 -3.38 -26.46
N TYR A 19 13.32 -4.24 -25.46
CA TYR A 19 12.41 -4.33 -24.32
C TYR A 19 12.56 -3.06 -23.48
N ALA A 20 11.70 -2.07 -23.71
CA ALA A 20 11.54 -0.97 -22.77
C ALA A 20 10.87 -1.51 -21.50
N PRO A 21 11.40 -1.24 -20.29
CA PRO A 21 10.70 -1.59 -19.05
C PRO A 21 9.40 -0.79 -18.99
N SER A 22 8.28 -1.49 -18.82
CA SER A 22 6.97 -0.87 -18.61
C SER A 22 7.02 0.00 -17.36
N ILE A 23 6.92 1.31 -17.53
CA ILE A 23 6.78 2.26 -16.42
C ILE A 23 5.36 2.07 -15.87
N SER A 24 5.21 1.28 -14.81
CA SER A 24 3.94 1.12 -14.11
C SER A 24 3.51 2.47 -13.52
N ALA A 25 2.29 2.90 -13.84
CA ALA A 25 1.73 4.16 -13.38
C ALA A 25 1.56 4.14 -11.85
N GLN A 26 2.37 4.93 -11.13
CA GLN A 26 2.32 4.98 -9.67
C GLN A 26 1.03 5.67 -9.21
N TYR A 27 0.21 4.96 -8.42
CA TYR A 27 -1.03 5.49 -7.86
C TYR A 27 -0.78 6.06 -6.45
N GLN A 28 -0.54 7.36 -6.37
CA GLN A 28 -0.28 8.05 -5.12
C GLN A 28 -1.45 8.96 -4.74
N SER A 29 -2.13 8.70 -3.62
CA SER A 29 -2.90 9.77 -2.98
C SER A 29 -1.91 10.62 -2.19
N THR A 30 -1.62 11.80 -2.71
CA THR A 30 -0.88 12.79 -1.93
C THR A 30 -1.77 13.13 -0.74
N THR A 31 -1.23 13.03 0.48
CA THR A 31 -1.85 13.76 1.59
C THR A 31 -1.78 15.23 1.19
N PRO A 32 -2.91 15.93 1.03
CA PRO A 32 -2.86 17.35 0.80
C PRO A 32 -2.16 17.96 2.02
N ILE A 33 -1.14 18.77 1.74
CA ILE A 33 -0.26 19.35 2.75
C ILE A 33 -1.08 20.22 3.72
N PHE A 34 -2.25 20.71 3.29
CA PHE A 34 -3.27 21.31 4.14
C PHE A 34 -4.68 21.02 3.58
N GLN A 35 -5.56 20.42 4.38
CA GLN A 35 -7.01 20.41 4.15
C GLN A 35 -7.68 21.13 5.31
N PHE A 36 -7.93 22.43 5.13
CA PHE A 36 -8.78 23.19 6.04
C PHE A 36 -10.24 22.91 5.68
N ARG A 37 -11.05 22.44 6.64
CA ARG A 37 -12.51 22.31 6.49
C ARG A 37 -13.18 22.97 7.69
N THR A 38 -13.97 24.01 7.43
CA THR A 38 -14.63 24.87 8.43
C THR A 38 -15.77 24.18 9.20
N ASP A 39 -16.24 23.01 8.76
CA ASP A 39 -17.50 22.45 9.27
C ASP A 39 -17.54 20.90 9.25
N GLN A 40 -17.12 20.29 10.36
CA GLN A 40 -17.47 18.92 10.75
C GLN A 40 -17.36 18.81 12.28
N SER A 41 -18.39 18.28 12.93
CA SER A 41 -18.43 18.03 14.38
C SER A 41 -17.53 16.87 14.85
N SER A 42 -16.86 16.17 13.93
CA SER A 42 -15.84 15.16 14.20
C SER A 42 -14.70 15.27 13.17
N PRO A 43 -13.42 15.28 13.58
CA PRO A 43 -12.30 15.49 12.66
C PRO A 43 -12.04 14.22 11.83
N PHE A 44 -12.55 14.18 10.60
CA PHE A 44 -12.09 13.24 9.58
C PHE A 44 -10.60 13.53 9.30
N LYS A 45 -9.73 12.57 9.63
CA LYS A 45 -8.29 12.69 9.42
C LYS A 45 -7.84 11.82 8.27
N ARG A 46 -7.46 12.44 7.15
CA ARG A 46 -6.96 11.70 5.98
C ARG A 46 -5.53 11.23 6.23
N LEU A 47 -5.30 9.94 6.08
CA LEU A 47 -3.99 9.32 6.19
C LEU A 47 -3.35 9.12 4.80
N TYR A 48 -2.02 9.05 4.79
CA TYR A 48 -1.25 8.83 3.57
C TYR A 48 -1.23 7.35 3.22
N PHE A 49 -1.37 7.02 1.94
CA PHE A 49 -1.06 5.70 1.43
C PHE A 49 -0.35 5.82 0.08
N PHE A 50 0.34 4.75 -0.29
CA PHE A 50 0.94 4.58 -1.60
C PHE A 50 0.42 3.28 -2.22
N GLY A 51 0.07 3.32 -3.51
CA GLY A 51 -0.38 2.18 -4.30
C GLY A 51 0.42 2.08 -5.61
N THR A 52 0.67 0.88 -6.11
CA THR A 52 1.34 0.73 -7.41
C THR A 52 0.40 0.85 -8.60
N SER A 53 -0.88 0.53 -8.43
CA SER A 53 -1.90 0.66 -9.49
C SER A 53 -3.27 0.99 -8.92
N GLY A 54 -4.01 1.86 -9.61
CA GLY A 54 -5.40 2.22 -9.31
C GLY A 54 -6.40 1.62 -10.30
N GLU A 55 -5.96 0.82 -11.26
CA GLU A 55 -6.82 0.25 -12.31
C GLU A 55 -7.61 -0.96 -11.78
N ARG A 56 -8.86 -1.12 -12.22
CA ARG A 56 -9.68 -2.29 -11.89
C ARG A 56 -8.99 -3.59 -12.27
N LEU A 57 -9.13 -4.60 -11.41
CA LEU A 57 -8.56 -5.95 -11.60
C LEU A 57 -7.04 -6.04 -11.75
N ASP A 58 -6.32 -4.91 -11.66
CA ASP A 58 -4.87 -4.92 -11.68
C ASP A 58 -4.30 -5.24 -10.30
N ARG A 59 -3.10 -5.82 -10.26
CA ARG A 59 -2.40 -6.10 -9.00
C ARG A 59 -1.77 -4.81 -8.50
N SER A 60 -2.03 -4.48 -7.24
CA SER A 60 -1.50 -3.29 -6.60
C SER A 60 -0.90 -3.63 -5.24
N GLU A 61 0.30 -3.12 -5.00
CA GLU A 61 0.92 -3.12 -3.69
C GLU A 61 0.48 -1.87 -2.93
N TYR A 62 -0.24 -2.08 -1.85
CA TYR A 62 -0.71 -1.00 -0.99
C TYR A 62 0.16 -0.88 0.25
N TYR A 63 0.59 0.35 0.51
CA TYR A 63 1.30 0.75 1.72
C TYR A 63 0.44 1.76 2.46
N PHE A 64 -0.26 1.31 3.50
CA PHE A 64 -1.11 2.15 4.34
C PHE A 64 -0.30 2.73 5.48
N VAL A 65 0.03 4.02 5.39
CA VAL A 65 1.07 4.64 6.21
C VAL A 65 0.48 5.29 7.44
N LEU A 66 1.07 4.96 8.59
CA LEU A 66 0.85 5.60 9.87
C LEU A 66 2.09 6.39 10.27
N LYS A 67 1.90 7.71 10.42
CA LYS A 67 2.94 8.59 10.96
C LYS A 67 3.16 8.32 12.44
N LYS A 68 4.43 8.30 12.85
CA LYS A 68 4.80 8.05 14.25
C LYS A 68 4.29 9.10 15.23
N GLU A 69 4.23 10.36 14.79
CA GLU A 69 4.02 11.53 15.67
C GLU A 69 2.77 11.46 16.54
N ASP A 70 1.68 10.85 16.06
CA ASP A 70 0.40 10.95 16.76
C ASP A 70 0.04 9.74 17.65
N GLN A 71 0.66 8.56 17.43
CA GLN A 71 0.14 7.30 18.00
C GLN A 71 1.21 6.35 18.56
N LEU A 72 2.37 6.24 17.92
CA LEU A 72 3.49 5.46 18.46
C LEU A 72 4.07 6.13 19.71
N LYS A 73 3.95 7.47 19.83
CA LYS A 73 4.25 8.20 21.08
C LYS A 73 3.34 7.84 22.27
N LYS A 74 2.18 7.20 22.02
CA LYS A 74 1.21 6.79 23.06
C LYS A 74 1.23 5.29 23.36
N GLY A 75 2.17 4.54 22.78
CA GLY A 75 2.34 3.10 23.00
C GLY A 75 1.27 2.23 22.34
N ALA A 76 0.57 2.73 21.31
CA ALA A 76 -0.41 1.93 20.59
C ALA A 76 0.25 0.70 19.94
N GLN A 77 -0.25 -0.49 20.28
CA GLN A 77 0.26 -1.78 19.81
C GLN A 77 -0.80 -2.54 19.02
N GLN A 78 -2.06 -2.19 19.18
CA GLN A 78 -3.18 -2.85 18.53
C GLN A 78 -3.89 -1.88 17.59
N PHE A 79 -4.06 -2.28 16.35
CA PHE A 79 -4.73 -1.52 15.30
C PHE A 79 -5.93 -2.32 14.81
N GLU A 80 -7.08 -1.68 14.67
CA GLU A 80 -8.23 -2.27 14.01
C GLU A 80 -8.49 -1.51 12.72
N LEU A 81 -8.35 -2.21 11.61
CA LEU A 81 -8.59 -1.69 10.27
C LEU A 81 -9.96 -2.16 9.79
N THR A 82 -10.89 -1.24 9.56
CA THR A 82 -12.16 -1.51 8.87
C THR A 82 -11.93 -1.43 7.38
N ILE A 83 -12.23 -2.51 6.67
CA ILE A 83 -11.94 -2.69 5.25
C ILE A 83 -13.25 -2.68 4.45
N PRO A 84 -13.35 -1.93 3.35
CA PRO A 84 -14.50 -1.99 2.46
C PRO A 84 -14.78 -3.42 1.96
N ARG A 85 -16.07 -3.78 1.83
CA ARG A 85 -16.51 -5.12 1.43
C ARG A 85 -15.78 -5.68 0.22
N ASP A 86 -15.59 -4.86 -0.82
CA ASP A 86 -14.95 -5.30 -2.06
C ASP A 86 -13.47 -5.68 -1.84
N PHE A 87 -12.79 -5.04 -0.90
CA PHE A 87 -11.40 -5.34 -0.55
C PHE A 87 -11.29 -6.45 0.49
N TYR A 88 -12.26 -6.61 1.39
CA TYR A 88 -12.13 -7.49 2.56
C TYR A 88 -11.74 -8.94 2.21
N LYS A 89 -12.41 -9.54 1.22
CA LYS A 89 -12.08 -10.91 0.76
C LYS A 89 -10.66 -11.03 0.22
N ARG A 90 -10.19 -9.99 -0.48
CA ARG A 90 -8.85 -9.92 -1.07
C ARG A 90 -7.78 -9.76 0.01
N PHE A 91 -8.06 -8.96 1.04
CA PHE A 91 -7.18 -8.83 2.20
C PHE A 91 -7.01 -10.16 2.96
N LYS A 92 -8.08 -10.94 3.09
CA LYS A 92 -8.04 -12.25 3.77
C LYS A 92 -7.16 -13.27 3.05
N SER A 93 -7.04 -13.17 1.73
CA SER A 93 -6.19 -14.03 0.90
C SER A 93 -4.85 -13.39 0.52
N ALA A 94 -4.60 -12.14 0.91
CA ALA A 94 -3.42 -11.39 0.52
C ALA A 94 -2.25 -11.69 1.46
N THR A 95 -1.04 -11.45 0.96
CA THR A 95 0.14 -11.36 1.82
C THR A 95 0.09 -10.03 2.56
N LEU A 96 -0.19 -10.09 3.86
CA LEU A 96 -0.10 -8.95 4.76
C LEU A 96 1.27 -8.88 5.39
N ASN A 97 1.79 -7.68 5.54
CA ASN A 97 3.00 -7.42 6.30
C ASN A 97 2.89 -6.08 7.02
N VAL A 98 3.62 -5.91 8.11
CA VAL A 98 3.76 -4.62 8.78
C VAL A 98 5.23 -4.29 8.83
N CYS A 99 5.61 -3.12 8.31
CA CYS A 99 7.00 -2.77 8.15
C CYS A 99 7.25 -1.32 8.59
N THR A 100 8.49 -1.02 8.98
CA THR A 100 8.97 0.36 8.97
C THR A 100 9.12 0.80 7.51
N MET A 101 8.73 2.04 7.22
CA MET A 101 8.63 2.50 5.84
C MET A 101 9.48 3.73 5.59
N GLN A 102 10.19 3.72 4.46
CA GLN A 102 10.74 4.93 3.88
C GLN A 102 9.70 5.52 2.92
N ARG A 103 9.10 6.65 3.30
CA ARG A 103 8.19 7.38 2.40
C ARG A 103 8.96 7.86 1.18
N GLY A 104 8.51 7.43 0.00
CA GLY A 104 9.04 7.90 -1.26
C GLY A 104 8.73 9.38 -1.52
N GLY A 105 9.42 9.93 -2.49
CA GLY A 105 9.22 11.29 -3.00
C GLY A 105 9.67 11.36 -4.45
N PHE A 106 10.03 12.55 -4.92
CA PHE A 106 10.44 12.74 -6.32
C PHE A 106 11.66 11.90 -6.72
N VAL A 107 12.60 11.68 -5.78
CA VAL A 107 13.90 11.05 -6.07
C VAL A 107 13.97 9.60 -5.59
N ARG A 108 13.13 9.20 -4.63
CA ARG A 108 13.21 7.89 -3.97
C ARG A 108 11.87 7.17 -4.03
N LYS A 109 11.91 5.88 -4.36
CA LYS A 109 10.72 5.02 -4.32
C LYS A 109 10.31 4.74 -2.87
N THR A 110 9.00 4.64 -2.65
CA THR A 110 8.46 4.13 -1.38
C THR A 110 8.81 2.66 -1.25
N LYS A 111 9.31 2.26 -0.09
CA LYS A 111 9.65 0.85 0.21
C LYS A 111 9.53 0.55 1.70
N CYS A 112 9.24 -0.71 2.02
CA CYS A 112 9.47 -1.26 3.35
C CYS A 112 10.98 -1.36 3.61
N LEU A 113 11.39 -1.10 4.86
CA LEU A 113 12.76 -1.24 5.33
C LEU A 113 12.89 -2.51 6.16
N ASP A 114 12.35 -2.49 7.38
CA ASP A 114 12.42 -3.59 8.34
C ASP A 114 11.02 -4.13 8.63
N ASP A 115 10.86 -5.45 8.57
CA ASP A 115 9.61 -6.11 8.89
C ASP A 115 9.41 -6.18 10.40
N LEU A 116 8.17 -5.96 10.84
CA LEU A 116 7.75 -6.00 12.23
C LEU A 116 6.91 -7.25 12.47
N GLY A 117 7.21 -7.98 13.55
CA GLY A 117 6.38 -9.09 14.00
C GLY A 117 4.97 -8.63 14.37
N PHE A 118 3.96 -9.29 13.82
CA PHE A 118 2.56 -8.98 14.08
C PHE A 118 1.67 -10.22 14.07
N ALA A 119 0.59 -10.16 14.84
CA ALA A 119 -0.52 -11.09 14.78
C ALA A 119 -1.75 -10.41 14.16
N SER A 120 -2.40 -11.09 13.21
CA SER A 120 -3.63 -10.62 12.56
C SER A 120 -4.83 -11.50 12.89
N VAL A 121 -5.94 -10.89 13.28
CA VAL A 121 -7.23 -11.57 13.47
C VAL A 121 -8.28 -10.89 12.61
N PHE A 122 -8.90 -11.65 11.71
CA PHE A 122 -9.97 -11.18 10.83
C PHE A 122 -11.34 -11.37 11.49
N ASN A 123 -12.20 -10.37 11.37
CA ASN A 123 -13.59 -10.43 11.80
C ASN A 123 -14.52 -10.25 10.59
N ASP A 124 -15.15 -11.35 10.17
CA ASP A 124 -15.99 -11.40 8.98
C ASP A 124 -17.30 -10.61 9.12
N GLU A 125 -17.84 -10.48 10.35
CA GLU A 125 -19.07 -9.74 10.62
C GLU A 125 -18.88 -8.23 10.48
N LYS A 126 -17.77 -7.71 11.03
CA LYS A 126 -17.44 -6.28 11.02
C LYS A 126 -16.60 -5.85 9.83
N GLN A 127 -16.18 -6.80 8.99
CA GLN A 127 -15.26 -6.59 7.87
C GLN A 127 -13.99 -5.86 8.32
N SER A 128 -13.45 -6.26 9.47
CA SER A 128 -12.28 -5.64 10.07
C SER A 128 -11.16 -6.65 10.27
N VAL A 129 -9.93 -6.14 10.31
CA VAL A 129 -8.75 -6.89 10.71
C VAL A 129 -8.12 -6.19 11.90
N VAL A 130 -7.85 -6.97 12.94
CA VAL A 130 -7.14 -6.52 14.14
C VAL A 130 -5.69 -6.97 14.00
N LEU A 131 -4.78 -6.00 13.95
CA LEU A 131 -3.34 -6.18 13.85
C LEU A 131 -2.71 -5.82 15.19
N SER A 132 -1.99 -6.75 15.79
CA SER A 132 -1.28 -6.55 17.06
C SER A 132 0.21 -6.68 16.81
N LEU A 133 0.98 -5.64 17.11
CA LEU A 133 2.43 -5.64 17.00
C LEU A 133 3.05 -6.33 18.20
N ASP A 134 4.07 -7.15 17.97
CA ASP A 134 4.83 -7.80 19.04
C ASP A 134 5.73 -6.79 19.76
N ASN A 135 6.34 -5.90 18.98
CA ASN A 135 7.23 -4.86 19.46
C ASN A 135 6.90 -3.52 18.79
N VAL A 136 6.98 -2.45 19.59
CA VAL A 136 6.86 -1.09 19.07
C VAL A 136 8.23 -0.70 18.49
N PRO A 137 8.31 -0.25 17.21
CA PRO A 137 9.59 0.11 16.61
C PRO A 137 10.25 1.26 17.39
N GLN A 138 11.54 1.10 17.67
CA GLN A 138 12.37 2.10 18.32
C GLN A 138 13.00 3.00 17.26
N GLY A 139 12.62 4.27 17.20
CA GLY A 139 13.17 5.22 16.21
C GLY A 139 12.09 6.05 15.55
N ASP A 140 12.46 7.14 14.84
CA ASP A 140 11.52 8.12 14.28
C ASP A 140 10.91 7.74 12.92
N GLN A 141 10.72 6.45 12.70
CA GLN A 141 10.28 5.92 11.42
C GLN A 141 8.76 5.74 11.39
N ASP A 142 8.18 5.99 10.21
CA ASP A 142 6.77 5.69 9.93
C ASP A 142 6.57 4.17 9.80
N ILE A 143 5.39 3.70 10.18
CA ILE A 143 4.98 2.30 9.96
C ILE A 143 4.02 2.26 8.77
N ALA A 144 4.11 1.20 7.97
CA ALA A 144 3.12 0.90 6.95
C ALA A 144 2.51 -0.49 7.15
N PHE A 145 1.19 -0.60 6.96
CA PHE A 145 0.55 -1.87 6.67
C PHE A 145 0.68 -2.13 5.17
N TYR A 146 1.44 -3.16 4.83
CA TYR A 146 1.64 -3.61 3.47
C TYR A 146 0.63 -4.70 3.13
N ALA A 147 0.02 -4.58 1.95
CA ALA A 147 -0.80 -5.63 1.37
C ALA A 147 -0.63 -5.66 -0.15
N SER A 148 -0.24 -6.81 -0.69
CA SER A 148 -0.27 -7.06 -2.14
C SER A 148 -1.60 -7.72 -2.50
N LEU A 149 -2.44 -7.02 -3.26
CA LEU A 149 -3.80 -7.47 -3.59
C LEU A 149 -4.21 -7.05 -5.01
N ILE A 150 -5.28 -7.66 -5.51
CA ILE A 150 -5.88 -7.35 -6.80
C ILE A 150 -7.00 -6.33 -6.58
N ASN A 151 -7.05 -5.27 -7.37
CA ASN A 151 -8.07 -4.24 -7.26
C ASN A 151 -9.50 -4.80 -7.47
N PRO A 152 -10.52 -4.18 -6.87
CA PRO A 152 -11.90 -4.60 -7.05
C PRO A 152 -12.35 -4.45 -8.50
N ILE A 153 -13.44 -5.18 -8.82
CA ILE A 153 -14.10 -5.03 -10.13
C ILE A 153 -14.80 -3.69 -10.19
N SER A 154 -15.38 -3.20 -9.10
CA SER A 154 -16.04 -1.90 -9.03
C SER A 154 -15.02 -0.76 -9.07
N SER A 155 -15.28 0.25 -9.90
CA SER A 155 -14.63 1.56 -9.80
C SER A 155 -15.28 2.37 -8.69
N GLY A 156 -14.51 3.18 -7.97
CA GLY A 156 -15.02 4.06 -6.94
C GLY A 156 -13.99 4.46 -5.90
N LEU A 157 -14.46 5.22 -4.91
CA LEU A 157 -13.66 5.64 -3.76
C LEU A 157 -13.93 4.71 -2.58
N TYR A 158 -12.87 4.14 -2.05
CA TYR A 158 -12.87 3.16 -0.98
C TYR A 158 -12.23 3.73 0.28
N GLN A 159 -13.01 3.78 1.35
CA GLN A 159 -12.56 4.34 2.63
C GLN A 159 -12.17 3.22 3.60
N PHE A 160 -10.90 3.21 3.98
CA PHE A 160 -10.36 2.34 5.02
C PHE A 160 -10.26 3.15 6.30
N ASN A 161 -10.81 2.65 7.40
CA ASN A 161 -10.73 3.33 8.69
C ASN A 161 -9.77 2.58 9.59
N VAL A 162 -8.99 3.32 10.38
CA VAL A 162 -8.11 2.70 11.37
C VAL A 162 -8.37 3.29 12.76
N LEU A 163 -8.51 2.38 13.70
CA LEU A 163 -8.55 2.64 15.13
C LEU A 163 -7.27 2.08 15.74
N ALA A 164 -6.76 2.71 16.80
CA ALA A 164 -5.65 2.16 17.57
C ALA A 164 -5.93 2.17 19.06
N GLY A 165 -5.35 1.18 19.74
CA GLY A 165 -5.45 0.98 21.17
C GLY A 165 -4.20 0.31 21.74
N LEU A 166 -4.18 0.21 23.05
CA LEU A 166 -3.23 -0.63 23.78
C LEU A 166 -3.74 -2.07 23.76
N GLN A 167 -2.85 -3.05 23.70
CA GLN A 167 -3.23 -4.47 23.57
C GLN A 167 -4.14 -4.97 24.72
N LYS A 168 -4.02 -4.38 25.92
CA LYS A 168 -4.84 -4.72 27.10
C LYS A 168 -6.01 -3.77 27.35
N SER A 169 -6.20 -2.74 26.51
CA SER A 169 -7.28 -1.77 26.69
C SER A 169 -8.43 -2.04 25.74
N ASN A 170 -9.66 -2.04 26.27
CA ASN A 170 -10.85 -2.16 25.44
C ASN A 170 -11.21 -0.86 24.69
N SER A 171 -10.48 0.24 24.97
CA SER A 171 -10.72 1.55 24.35
C SER A 171 -9.80 1.76 23.15
N LYS A 172 -10.39 1.81 21.95
CA LYS A 172 -9.70 2.17 20.71
C LYS A 172 -10.04 3.61 20.33
N LYS A 173 -9.06 4.37 19.86
CA LYS A 173 -9.21 5.74 19.39
C LYS A 173 -9.10 5.78 17.87
N TYR A 174 -9.92 6.60 17.23
CA TYR A 174 -9.86 6.80 15.79
C TYR A 174 -8.57 7.51 15.38
N LEU A 175 -7.85 6.95 14.40
CA LEU A 175 -6.60 7.52 13.89
C LEU A 175 -6.79 8.34 12.63
N GLY A 176 -7.75 7.94 11.82
CA GLY A 176 -7.94 8.48 10.49
C GLY A 176 -8.40 7.43 9.50
N SER A 177 -8.42 7.83 8.24
CA SER A 177 -8.86 7.00 7.14
C SER A 177 -7.99 7.17 5.90
N TRP A 178 -7.76 6.08 5.18
CA TRP A 178 -7.20 6.09 3.83
C TRP A 178 -8.32 6.06 2.79
N LEU A 179 -8.13 6.80 1.70
CA LEU A 179 -9.12 6.94 0.63
C LEU A 179 -8.51 6.47 -0.70
N VAL A 180 -8.76 5.21 -1.05
CA VAL A 180 -8.24 4.58 -2.26
C VAL A 180 -9.25 4.75 -3.39
N SER A 181 -8.86 5.36 -4.51
CA SER A 181 -9.66 5.39 -5.73
C SER A 181 -9.25 4.24 -6.62
N VAL A 182 -10.24 3.53 -7.15
CA VAL A 182 -10.06 2.50 -8.18
C VAL A 182 -10.83 2.95 -9.41
N ASN A 183 -10.18 2.95 -10.57
CA ASN A 183 -10.70 3.43 -11.85
C ASN A 183 -10.99 2.26 -12.79
#